data_AF-A0AAV4DRE7-F1
#
_entry.id   AF-A0AAV4DRE7-F1
#
_cell.length_a   1.000
_cell.length_b   1.000
_cell.length_c   1.000
_cell.angle_alpha   90.00
_cell.angle_beta   90.00
_cell.angle_gamma   90.00
#
_symmetry.space_group_name_H-M   'P 1'
#
loop_
_entity.id
_entity.type
_entity.pdbx_description
1 polymer ?
#
loop_
_entity_poly.entity_id
_entity_poly.type
_entity_poly.pdbx_seq_one_letter_code
_entity_poly.pdbx_strand_id
1 'polypeptide(L)'
;MHAKIKVASGKKIKCSSPGYIKSKDETMLMEKKEISNRWSEYVDDLNKDDRCKKPKIEKNKEGPSILKEEVEAALKKMKNGKATGPNNIPVEIIKALDNLGIDLTIKLLTAIFDCGTIPEDLC
;
A
#
# COMPACT_ATOMS: atom_id res chain seq x y z
N MET A 1 -38.45 24.86 -26.31
CA MET A 1 -38.26 23.90 -25.21
C MET A 1 -37.14 22.93 -25.58
N HIS A 2 -36.40 22.37 -24.61
CA HIS A 2 -35.23 21.47 -24.73
C HIS A 2 -33.81 22.06 -24.51
N ALA A 3 -33.68 23.12 -23.70
CA ALA A 3 -32.39 23.50 -23.10
C ALA A 3 -31.96 22.61 -21.91
N LYS A 4 -32.78 21.63 -21.50
CA LYS A 4 -32.59 20.85 -20.26
C LYS A 4 -32.09 19.40 -20.44
N ILE A 5 -31.81 18.92 -21.66
CA ILE A 5 -31.34 17.54 -21.91
C ILE A 5 -29.89 17.49 -22.42
N LYS A 6 -29.05 18.47 -22.05
CA LYS A 6 -27.58 18.36 -22.22
C LYS A 6 -26.83 18.07 -20.91
N VAL A 7 -27.52 18.12 -19.77
CA VAL A 7 -26.94 17.87 -18.43
C VAL A 7 -26.78 16.35 -18.14
N ALA A 8 -27.47 15.48 -18.89
CA ALA A 8 -27.46 14.01 -18.68
C ALA A 8 -26.59 13.22 -19.67
N SER A 9 -26.01 13.85 -20.68
CA SER A 9 -25.12 13.19 -21.65
C SER A 9 -23.69 13.56 -21.31
N GLY A 10 -22.93 12.63 -20.73
CA GLY A 10 -21.48 12.71 -20.49
C GLY A 10 -20.66 12.88 -21.77
N LYS A 11 -20.89 13.98 -22.49
CA LYS A 11 -20.06 14.43 -23.60
C LYS A 11 -18.75 14.90 -22.96
N LYS A 12 -17.70 14.11 -23.22
CA LYS A 12 -16.29 14.36 -22.92
C LYS A 12 -16.04 15.84 -22.67
N ILE A 13 -15.66 16.17 -21.44
CA ILE A 13 -14.91 17.39 -21.18
C ILE A 13 -13.62 17.23 -21.99
N LYS A 14 -13.62 17.73 -23.23
CA LYS A 14 -12.37 18.08 -23.88
C LYS A 14 -11.88 19.29 -23.09
N CYS A 15 -11.11 19.05 -22.02
CA CYS A 15 -10.23 20.07 -21.48
C CYS A 15 -9.21 20.35 -22.59
N SER A 16 -9.54 21.29 -23.45
CA SER A 16 -8.67 21.79 -24.52
C SER A 16 -7.78 22.93 -24.03
N SER A 17 -7.75 23.18 -22.73
CA SER A 17 -6.71 24.00 -22.14
C SER A 17 -5.49 23.11 -21.91
N PRO A 18 -4.30 23.47 -22.41
CA PRO A 18 -3.07 22.84 -21.92
C PRO A 18 -3.10 23.00 -20.40
N GLY A 19 -3.13 21.87 -19.68
CA GLY A 19 -3.22 21.91 -18.22
C GLY A 19 -2.01 22.65 -17.70
N TYR A 20 -2.20 23.86 -17.18
CA TYR A 20 -1.12 24.65 -16.62
C TYR A 20 -1.01 24.33 -15.12
N ILE A 21 0.21 24.28 -14.62
CA ILE A 21 0.48 24.11 -13.19
C ILE A 21 1.35 25.28 -12.71
N LYS A 22 1.16 25.71 -11.46
CA LYS A 22 2.04 26.71 -10.85
C LYS A 22 3.36 26.05 -10.44
N SER A 23 4.45 26.67 -10.85
CA SER A 23 5.78 26.41 -10.31
C SER A 23 5.85 26.77 -8.82
N LYS A 24 6.96 26.42 -8.19
CA LYS A 24 7.28 26.81 -6.81
C LYS A 24 7.47 28.32 -6.66
N ASP A 25 8.02 28.95 -7.70
CA ASP A 25 8.23 30.41 -7.79
C ASP A 25 7.00 31.16 -8.33
N GLU A 26 5.80 30.58 -8.18
CA GLU A 26 4.51 31.15 -8.62
C GLU A 26 4.35 31.40 -10.13
N THR A 27 5.28 30.92 -10.97
CA THR A 27 5.18 31.02 -12.43
C THR A 27 4.26 29.95 -13.03
N MET A 28 3.61 30.24 -14.17
CA MET A 28 2.72 29.29 -14.84
C MET A 28 3.50 28.40 -15.82
N LEU A 29 3.53 27.10 -15.57
CA LEU A 29 4.16 26.10 -16.43
C LEU A 29 3.12 25.51 -17.38
N MET A 30 3.43 25.47 -18.68
CA MET A 30 2.56 24.94 -19.73
C MET A 30 3.22 23.81 -20.54
N GLU A 31 4.55 23.65 -20.44
CA GLU A 31 5.25 22.57 -21.12
C GLU A 31 5.06 21.25 -20.37
N LYS A 32 4.69 20.18 -21.09
CA LYS A 32 4.40 18.86 -20.51
C LYS A 32 5.56 18.31 -19.65
N LYS A 33 6.81 18.55 -20.08
CA LYS A 33 8.01 18.11 -19.35
C LYS A 33 8.16 18.87 -18.03
N GLU A 34 7.99 20.19 -18.05
CA GLU A 34 8.03 21.04 -16.86
C GLU A 34 6.91 20.68 -15.88
N ILE A 35 5.69 20.45 -16.40
CA ILE A 35 4.55 19.98 -15.61
C ILE A 35 4.89 18.65 -14.93
N SER A 36 5.45 17.68 -15.66
CA SER A 36 5.86 16.38 -15.11
C SER A 36 6.92 16.51 -14.03
N ASN A 37 7.92 17.37 -14.24
CA ASN A 37 8.97 17.62 -13.27
C ASN A 37 8.41 18.29 -12.01
N ARG A 38 7.53 19.28 -12.16
CA ARG A 38 6.86 19.97 -11.05
C ARG A 38 5.97 19.02 -10.23
N TRP A 39 5.32 18.05 -10.88
CA TRP A 39 4.58 16.98 -10.22
C TRP A 39 5.52 16.04 -9.45
N SER A 40 6.64 15.63 -10.03
CA SER A 40 7.65 14.82 -9.34
C SER A 40 8.16 15.53 -8.09
N GLU A 41 8.60 16.80 -8.24
CA GLU A 41 9.09 17.61 -7.12
C GLU A 41 8.03 17.76 -6.02
N TYR A 42 6.76 17.98 -6.40
CA TYR A 42 5.67 18.07 -5.43
C TYR A 42 5.50 16.76 -4.64
N VAL A 43 5.50 15.62 -5.33
CA VAL A 43 5.32 14.30 -4.72
C VAL A 43 6.51 13.97 -3.83
N ASP A 44 7.73 14.30 -4.26
CA ASP A 44 8.94 14.11 -3.47
C ASP A 44 8.88 14.98 -2.22
N ASP A 45 8.59 16.29 -2.34
CA ASP A 45 8.45 17.21 -1.21
C ASP A 45 7.36 16.76 -0.23
N LEU A 46 6.21 16.29 -0.74
CA LEU A 46 5.11 15.79 0.08
C LEU A 46 5.46 14.52 0.86
N ASN A 47 6.31 13.66 0.27
CA ASN A 47 6.75 12.40 0.86
C ASN A 47 8.13 12.47 1.53
N LYS A 48 8.73 13.67 1.64
CA LYS A 48 9.94 13.86 2.44
C LYS A 48 9.63 13.46 3.87
N ASP A 49 10.30 12.41 4.31
CA ASP A 49 10.15 11.91 5.67
C ASP A 49 10.94 12.82 6.61
N ASP A 50 10.33 13.93 7.01
CA ASP A 50 10.88 14.87 8.00
C ASP A 50 10.80 14.31 9.44
N ARG A 51 10.29 13.07 9.63
CA ARG A 51 10.33 12.43 10.94
C ARG A 51 11.80 12.15 11.26
N CYS A 52 12.20 12.54 12.47
CA CYS A 52 13.53 12.25 13.03
C CYS A 52 13.86 10.76 12.89
N LYS A 53 15.14 10.38 13.11
CA LYS A 53 15.59 8.97 13.15
C LYS A 53 14.51 8.10 13.78
N LYS A 54 14.10 7.03 13.08
CA LYS A 54 13.10 6.07 13.56
C LYS A 54 13.31 5.85 15.06
N PRO A 55 12.27 6.00 15.90
CA PRO A 55 12.43 5.87 17.34
C PRO A 55 13.18 4.57 17.63
N LYS A 56 14.13 4.62 18.55
CA LYS A 56 14.77 3.42 19.07
C LYS A 56 13.69 2.70 19.88
N ILE A 57 12.95 1.82 19.22
CA ILE A 57 12.00 0.93 19.88
C ILE A 57 12.86 -0.05 20.66
N GLU A 58 12.89 0.10 21.98
CA GLU A 58 13.40 -0.95 22.84
C GLU A 58 12.55 -2.19 22.56
N LYS A 59 13.16 -3.21 21.96
CA LYS A 59 12.49 -4.48 21.71
C LYS A 59 12.14 -5.03 23.09
N ASN A 60 10.88 -4.90 23.49
CA ASN A 60 10.38 -5.66 24.61
C ASN A 60 10.43 -7.13 24.16
N LYS A 61 11.46 -7.84 24.61
CA LYS A 61 11.68 -9.26 24.27
C LYS A 61 10.70 -10.17 25.01
N GLU A 62 9.94 -9.62 25.95
CA GLU A 62 8.94 -10.34 26.73
C GLU A 62 7.55 -10.01 26.18
N GLY A 63 7.26 -10.56 24.99
CA GLY A 63 5.92 -10.68 24.45
C GLY A 63 5.42 -12.13 24.60
N PRO A 64 4.10 -12.37 24.72
CA PRO A 64 3.57 -13.72 24.65
C PRO A 64 3.90 -14.35 23.29
N SER A 65 4.11 -15.67 23.28
CA SER A 65 4.27 -16.40 22.03
C SER A 65 2.97 -16.37 21.23
N ILE A 66 3.08 -16.37 19.90
CA ILE A 66 1.94 -16.44 18.99
C ILE A 66 1.24 -17.78 19.20
N LEU A 67 -0.05 -17.74 19.56
CA LEU A 67 -0.82 -18.95 19.82
C LEU A 67 -1.34 -19.56 18.53
N LYS A 68 -1.48 -20.89 18.53
CA LYS A 68 -1.99 -21.61 17.36
C LYS A 68 -3.43 -21.23 17.06
N GLU A 69 -4.23 -21.05 18.11
CA GLU A 69 -5.64 -20.69 18.05
C GLU A 69 -5.83 -19.29 17.43
N GLU A 70 -4.91 -18.36 17.69
CA GLU A 70 -4.94 -17.01 17.11
C GLU A 70 -4.75 -17.06 15.59
N VAL A 71 -3.77 -17.82 15.13
CA VAL A 71 -3.48 -17.98 13.70
C VAL A 71 -4.61 -18.73 13.00
N GLU A 72 -5.15 -19.78 13.62
CA GLU A 72 -6.29 -20.52 13.09
C GLU A 72 -7.53 -19.63 12.94
N ALA A 73 -7.86 -18.85 13.98
CA ALA A 73 -8.98 -17.90 13.94
C ALA A 73 -8.78 -16.82 12.87
N ALA A 74 -7.55 -16.29 12.73
CA ALA A 74 -7.21 -15.31 11.72
C ALA A 74 -7.38 -15.87 10.30
N LEU A 75 -6.87 -17.08 10.03
CA LEU A 75 -7.03 -17.75 8.74
C LEU A 75 -8.51 -18.02 8.42
N LYS A 76 -9.29 -18.51 9.38
CA LYS A 76 -10.75 -18.70 9.20
C LYS A 76 -11.47 -17.39 8.85
N LYS A 77 -11.08 -16.28 9.47
CA LYS A 77 -11.67 -14.96 9.23
C LYS A 77 -11.24 -14.32 7.89
N MET A 78 -10.08 -14.69 7.34
CA MET A 78 -9.63 -14.17 6.05
C MET A 78 -10.58 -14.61 4.93
N LYS A 79 -11.01 -13.68 4.08
CA LYS A 79 -11.79 -14.00 2.87
C LYS A 79 -10.91 -14.60 1.78
N ASN A 80 -11.50 -15.47 0.98
CA ASN A 80 -10.91 -15.96 -0.26
C ASN A 80 -10.98 -14.89 -1.35
N GLY A 81 -10.16 -15.01 -2.39
CA GLY A 81 -10.07 -14.09 -3.53
C GLY A 81 -9.32 -12.79 -3.22
N LYS A 82 -8.49 -12.77 -2.16
CA LYS A 82 -7.61 -11.61 -1.89
C LYS A 82 -6.48 -11.55 -2.92
N ALA A 83 -6.09 -10.33 -3.28
CA ALA A 83 -4.91 -10.11 -4.12
C ALA A 83 -3.67 -10.72 -3.45
N THR A 84 -2.87 -11.42 -4.23
CA THR A 84 -1.61 -12.01 -3.79
C THR A 84 -0.54 -10.94 -3.63
N GLY A 85 0.40 -11.17 -2.71
CA GLY A 85 1.61 -10.35 -2.58
C GLY A 85 2.67 -10.71 -3.64
N PRO A 86 3.88 -10.14 -3.55
CA PRO A 86 4.98 -10.37 -4.50
C PRO A 86 5.30 -11.85 -4.75
N ASN A 87 5.16 -12.67 -3.71
CA ASN A 87 5.44 -14.11 -3.77
C ASN A 87 4.34 -14.93 -4.46
N ASN A 88 3.25 -14.28 -4.86
CA ASN A 88 2.12 -14.87 -5.57
C ASN A 88 1.47 -16.07 -4.85
N ILE A 89 1.52 -16.08 -3.51
CA ILE A 89 0.91 -17.12 -2.67
C ILE A 89 -0.48 -16.67 -2.22
N PRO A 90 -1.57 -17.26 -2.74
CA PRO A 90 -2.93 -17.01 -2.25
C PRO A 90 -3.18 -17.63 -0.87
N VAL A 91 -4.08 -17.00 -0.10
CA VAL A 91 -4.44 -17.47 1.26
C VAL A 91 -5.10 -18.85 1.23
N GLU A 92 -5.73 -19.20 0.12
CA GLU A 92 -6.37 -20.49 -0.13
C GLU A 92 -5.37 -21.64 -0.05
N ILE A 93 -4.12 -21.44 -0.50
CA ILE A 93 -3.08 -22.46 -0.37
C ILE A 93 -2.76 -22.69 1.10
N ILE A 94 -2.59 -21.62 1.87
CA ILE A 94 -2.28 -21.72 3.30
C ILE A 94 -3.42 -22.42 4.05
N LYS A 95 -4.68 -22.09 3.72
CA LYS A 95 -5.86 -22.77 4.28
C LYS A 95 -5.96 -24.23 3.86
N ALA A 96 -5.63 -24.56 2.62
CA ALA A 96 -5.70 -25.93 2.10
C ALA A 96 -4.66 -26.86 2.75
N LEU A 97 -3.55 -26.29 3.25
CA LEU A 97 -2.54 -27.02 4.01
C LEU A 97 -2.96 -27.31 5.46
N ASP A 98 -4.11 -26.81 5.91
CA ASP A 98 -4.69 -27.03 7.23
C ASP A 98 -3.65 -26.86 8.35
N ASN A 99 -3.42 -27.88 9.19
CA ASN A 99 -2.46 -27.84 10.29
C ASN A 99 -1.04 -27.50 9.85
N LEU A 100 -0.58 -28.02 8.71
CA LEU A 100 0.75 -27.71 8.17
C LEU A 100 0.86 -26.21 7.82
N GLY A 101 -0.19 -25.65 7.22
CA GLY A 101 -0.25 -24.24 6.86
C GLY A 101 -0.20 -23.34 8.10
N ILE A 102 -0.90 -23.73 9.16
CA ILE A 102 -0.89 -23.03 10.44
C ILE A 102 0.50 -23.07 11.07
N ASP A 103 1.12 -24.26 11.15
CA ASP A 103 2.43 -24.44 11.80
C ASP A 103 3.54 -23.69 11.05
N LEU A 104 3.51 -23.69 9.71
CA LEU A 104 4.44 -22.90 8.88
C LEU A 104 4.27 -21.39 9.10
N THR A 105 3.02 -20.93 9.19
CA THR A 105 2.71 -19.51 9.41
C THR A 105 3.21 -19.05 10.79
N ILE A 106 2.97 -19.85 11.83
CA ILE A 106 3.47 -19.58 13.19
C ILE A 106 5.00 -19.51 13.18
N LYS A 107 5.67 -20.52 12.61
CA LYS A 107 7.13 -20.56 12.56
C LYS A 107 7.74 -19.32 11.88
N LEU A 108 7.13 -18.87 10.78
CA LEU A 108 7.56 -17.66 10.07
C LEU A 108 7.34 -16.40 10.93
N LEU A 109 6.14 -16.24 11.49
CA LEU A 109 5.80 -15.05 12.28
C LEU A 109 6.63 -14.96 13.56
N THR A 110 6.87 -16.08 14.25
CA THR A 110 7.74 -16.14 15.42
C THR A 110 9.17 -15.75 15.05
N ALA A 111 9.71 -16.24 13.94
CA ALA A 111 11.05 -15.86 13.49
C ALA A 111 11.16 -14.35 13.21
N ILE A 112 10.15 -13.75 12.56
CA ILE A 112 10.10 -12.30 12.31
C ILE A 112 9.98 -11.53 13.63
N PHE A 113 9.15 -12.00 14.55
CA PHE A 113 8.93 -11.39 15.86
C PHE A 113 10.22 -11.38 16.70
N ASP A 114 10.91 -12.51 16.78
CA ASP A 114 12.12 -12.67 17.59
C ASP A 114 13.33 -11.93 16.98
N CYS A 115 13.54 -12.03 15.66
CA CYS A 115 14.64 -11.35 14.98
C CYS A 115 14.38 -9.83 14.86
N GLY A 116 13.12 -9.42 14.76
CA GLY A 116 12.71 -8.04 14.49
C GLY A 116 13.21 -7.53 13.13
N THR A 117 13.41 -8.42 12.17
CA THR A 117 13.83 -8.15 10.79
C THR A 117 12.87 -8.83 9.84
N ILE A 118 12.38 -8.10 8.84
CA ILE A 118 11.57 -8.67 7.76
C ILE A 118 12.53 -9.24 6.71
N PRO A 119 12.39 -10.51 6.30
CA PRO A 119 13.15 -11.09 5.20
C PRO A 119 13.05 -10.24 3.93
N GLU A 120 14.15 -10.10 3.18
CA GLU A 120 14.18 -9.31 1.95
C GLU A 120 13.19 -9.85 0.90
N ASP A 121 12.99 -11.17 0.86
CA ASP A 121 12.02 -11.85 -0.01
C ASP A 121 10.54 -11.51 0.29
N LEU A 122 10.28 -10.77 1.38
CA LEU A 122 8.94 -10.31 1.77
C LEU A 122 8.77 -8.79 1.63
N CYS A 123 9.81 -8.06 1.21
CA CYS A 123 9.78 -6.60 1.03
C CYS A 123 9.51 -6.18 -0.42
#